data_AF-A0A951PV04-F1
#
_entry.id   AF-A0A951PV04-F1
#
_cell.length_a   1.000
_cell.length_b   1.000
_cell.length_c   1.000
_cell.angle_alpha   90.00
_cell.angle_beta   90.00
_cell.angle_gamma   90.00
#
_symmetry.space_group_name_H-M   'P 1'
#
loop_
_entity.id
_entity.type
_entity.pdbx_description
1 polymer ?
#
loop_
_entity_poly.entity_id
_entity_poly.type
_entity_poly.pdbx_seq_one_letter_code
_entity_poly.pdbx_strand_id
1 'polypeptide(L)'
;MSKPNPNFHTVKQDGTINLHSNHLGDVLDVGIDLAKRRFYGVKLDGFRIEDDGDCGNDIAQPVMLYNMNYHFETNTWRFKYHLRGKKEADGKEGFKTAREAWLYREALIAGGIAER
;
A
#
# COMPACT_ATOMS: atom_id res chain seq x y z
N MET A 1 10.96 -23.13 4.13
CA MET A 1 10.38 -22.63 2.86
C MET A 1 9.47 -21.47 3.18
N SER A 2 9.83 -20.24 2.80
CA SER A 2 8.93 -19.09 2.94
C SER A 2 7.76 -19.32 1.98
N LYS A 3 6.54 -19.41 2.51
CA LYS A 3 5.34 -19.41 1.66
C LYS A 3 5.38 -18.12 0.85
N PRO A 4 5.14 -18.16 -0.48
CA PRO A 4 5.00 -16.94 -1.25
C PRO A 4 3.87 -16.15 -0.59
N ASN A 5 4.18 -14.98 -0.05
CA ASN A 5 3.18 -14.08 0.50
C ASN A 5 2.35 -13.63 -0.69
N PRO A 6 1.15 -14.20 -0.94
CA PRO A 6 0.38 -13.78 -2.06
C PRO A 6 -0.18 -12.42 -1.62
N ASN A 7 0.48 -11.35 -2.06
CA ASN A 7 0.00 -9.99 -1.94
C ASN A 7 -1.19 -9.86 -2.89
N PHE A 8 -2.29 -10.54 -2.58
CA PHE A 8 -3.53 -10.40 -3.29
C PHE A 8 -4.38 -9.40 -2.50
N HIS A 9 -5.05 -8.55 -3.24
CA HIS A 9 -6.22 -7.84 -2.78
C HIS A 9 -7.41 -8.57 -3.40
N THR A 10 -8.58 -8.48 -2.79
CA THR A 10 -9.82 -8.94 -3.39
C THR A 10 -10.71 -7.75 -3.71
N VAL A 11 -11.34 -7.77 -4.88
CA VAL A 11 -12.38 -6.81 -5.26
C VAL A 11 -13.71 -7.54 -5.16
N LYS A 12 -14.59 -7.06 -4.28
CA LYS A 12 -15.95 -7.58 -4.13
C LYS A 12 -16.84 -7.10 -5.28
N GLN A 13 -18.00 -7.74 -5.45
CA GLN A 13 -18.98 -7.36 -6.48
C GLN A 13 -19.48 -5.92 -6.37
N ASP A 14 -19.47 -5.35 -5.16
CA ASP A 14 -19.83 -3.95 -4.88
C ASP A 14 -18.68 -2.95 -5.14
N GLY A 15 -17.54 -3.43 -5.65
CA GLY A 15 -16.35 -2.61 -5.90
C GLY A 15 -15.45 -2.39 -4.68
N THR A 16 -15.79 -2.95 -3.52
CA THR A 16 -14.95 -2.86 -2.32
C THR A 16 -13.64 -3.61 -2.51
N ILE A 17 -12.51 -2.93 -2.24
CA ILE A 17 -11.17 -3.53 -2.27
C ILE A 17 -10.76 -3.90 -0.85
N ASN A 18 -10.52 -5.19 -0.64
CA ASN A 18 -9.93 -5.74 0.58
C ASN A 18 -8.44 -6.01 0.34
N LEU A 19 -7.59 -5.43 1.17
CA LEU A 19 -6.16 -5.67 1.22
C LEU A 19 -5.90 -6.79 2.23
N HIS A 20 -5.23 -7.87 1.82
CA HIS A 20 -4.91 -8.99 2.69
C HIS A 20 -3.53 -8.81 3.34
N SER A 21 -3.49 -8.68 4.67
CA SER A 21 -2.27 -8.58 5.46
C SER A 21 -2.11 -9.81 6.37
N ASN A 22 -0.92 -10.42 6.36
CA ASN A 22 -0.63 -11.50 7.32
C ASN A 22 -0.54 -11.02 8.77
N HIS A 23 -0.28 -9.73 8.99
CA HIS A 23 -0.10 -9.15 10.32
C HIS A 23 -1.39 -8.53 10.86
N LEU A 24 -2.17 -7.84 10.00
CA LEU A 24 -3.38 -7.12 10.41
C LEU A 24 -4.68 -7.79 9.94
N GLY A 25 -4.58 -8.91 9.20
CA GLY A 25 -5.73 -9.52 8.53
C GLY A 25 -6.24 -8.68 7.36
N ASP A 26 -7.53 -8.80 7.05
CA ASP A 26 -8.15 -8.09 5.95
C ASP A 26 -8.47 -6.63 6.35
N VAL A 27 -7.98 -5.68 5.56
CA VAL A 27 -8.18 -4.24 5.78
C VAL A 27 -8.67 -3.56 4.51
N LEU A 28 -9.51 -2.55 4.64
CA LEU A 28 -10.00 -1.71 3.54
C LEU A 28 -9.01 -0.62 3.16
N ASP A 29 -8.32 -0.06 4.16
CA ASP A 29 -7.43 1.08 3.95
C ASP A 29 -6.23 0.98 4.90
N VAL A 30 -5.16 1.66 4.52
CA VAL A 30 -3.94 1.77 5.30
C VAL A 30 -3.64 3.25 5.48
N GLY A 31 -3.55 3.67 6.74
CA GLY A 31 -3.17 5.02 7.12
C GLY A 31 -1.90 5.04 7.94
N ILE A 32 -1.47 6.25 8.29
CA ILE A 32 -0.33 6.48 9.16
C ILE A 32 -0.69 7.49 10.24
N ASP A 33 -0.34 7.16 11.47
CA ASP A 33 -0.38 8.07 12.60
C ASP A 33 0.93 8.86 12.61
N LEU A 34 0.88 10.13 12.23
CA LEU A 34 2.09 10.95 12.09
C LEU A 34 2.77 11.26 13.42
N ALA A 35 1.99 11.37 14.50
CA ALA A 35 2.52 11.64 15.83
C ALA A 35 3.27 10.43 16.38
N LYS A 36 2.73 9.23 16.15
CA LYS A 36 3.35 7.97 16.59
C LYS A 36 4.34 7.38 15.57
N ARG A 37 4.32 7.86 14.33
CA ARG A 37 4.99 7.27 13.16
C ARG A 37 4.66 5.78 13.00
N ARG A 38 3.36 5.43 13.11
CA ARG A 38 2.87 4.05 13.04
C ARG A 38 1.83 3.86 11.95
N PHE A 39 1.92 2.76 11.23
CA PHE A 39 0.88 2.39 10.29
C PHE A 39 -0.33 1.81 11.02
N TYR A 40 -1.50 2.00 10.41
CA TYR A 40 -2.71 1.33 10.86
C TYR A 40 -3.54 0.87 9.68
N GLY A 41 -4.23 -0.25 9.85
CA GLY A 41 -5.25 -0.75 8.95
C GLY A 41 -6.64 -0.35 9.44
N VAL A 42 -7.55 -0.09 8.51
CA VAL A 42 -8.99 0.12 8.79
C VAL A 42 -9.76 -1.07 8.26
N LYS A 43 -10.51 -1.77 9.11
CA LYS A 43 -11.37 -2.91 8.72
C LYS A 43 -12.69 -2.46 8.09
N LEU A 44 -13.45 -3.43 7.58
CA LEU A 44 -14.78 -3.22 6.99
C LEU A 44 -15.79 -2.60 7.96
N ASP A 45 -15.72 -2.98 9.24
CA ASP A 45 -16.54 -2.45 10.33
C ASP A 45 -16.05 -1.09 10.86
N GLY A 46 -14.98 -0.53 10.26
CA GLY A 46 -14.34 0.70 10.71
C GLY A 46 -13.35 0.51 11.86
N PHE A 47 -13.15 -0.72 12.37
CA PHE A 47 -12.19 -0.97 13.43
C PHE A 47 -10.77 -0.69 12.95
N ARG A 48 -10.03 0.12 13.72
CA ARG A 48 -8.62 0.44 13.47
C ARG A 48 -7.73 -0.57 14.17
N ILE A 49 -6.83 -1.21 13.42
CA ILE A 49 -5.73 -2.00 13.98
C ILE A 49 -4.44 -1.24 13.73
N GLU A 50 -3.70 -0.93 14.78
CA GLU A 50 -2.36 -0.33 14.67
C GLU A 50 -1.30 -1.42 14.57
N ASP A 51 -0.23 -1.14 13.83
CA ASP A 51 1.04 -1.84 13.96
C ASP A 51 1.82 -1.20 15.12
N ASP A 52 2.31 -2.00 16.06
CA ASP A 52 2.90 -1.52 17.32
C ASP A 52 4.32 -0.93 17.14
N GLY A 53 4.95 -1.14 15.97
CA GLY A 53 6.29 -0.67 15.65
C GLY A 53 6.34 0.78 15.12
N ASP A 54 7.19 1.62 15.73
CA ASP A 54 7.62 2.88 15.10
C ASP A 54 8.37 2.58 13.79
N CYS A 55 8.02 3.31 12.73
CA CYS A 55 8.64 3.18 11.42
C CYS A 55 10.15 3.45 11.40
N GLY A 56 10.68 4.24 12.35
CA GLY A 56 12.11 4.51 12.57
C GLY A 56 12.85 5.30 11.48
N ASN A 57 12.35 5.29 10.25
CA ASN A 57 12.93 5.94 9.06
C ASN A 57 11.94 6.89 8.40
N ASP A 58 12.45 7.89 7.67
CA ASP A 58 11.65 8.89 6.94
C ASP A 58 11.02 8.36 5.66
N ILE A 59 11.42 7.16 5.23
CA ILE A 59 10.71 6.37 4.22
C ILE A 59 10.40 5.02 4.84
N ALA A 60 9.11 4.71 4.95
CA ALA A 60 8.66 3.48 5.57
C ALA A 60 7.63 2.75 4.71
N GLN A 61 7.82 1.45 4.53
CA GLN A 61 6.87 0.61 3.83
C GLN A 61 5.98 -0.11 4.85
N PRO A 62 4.64 0.05 4.78
CA PRO A 62 3.78 -0.82 5.55
C PRO A 62 3.88 -2.23 5.00
N VAL A 63 4.02 -3.22 5.89
CA VAL A 63 4.11 -4.64 5.52
C VAL A 63 2.87 -5.10 4.71
N MET A 64 1.77 -4.38 4.87
CA MET A 64 0.49 -4.57 4.19
C MET A 64 0.48 -4.19 2.71
N LEU A 65 1.39 -3.33 2.25
CA LEU A 65 1.38 -2.81 0.88
C LEU A 65 2.72 -3.11 0.20
N TYR A 66 2.67 -3.94 -0.82
CA TYR A 66 3.85 -4.25 -1.62
C TYR A 66 4.22 -3.07 -2.52
N ASN A 67 5.51 -2.74 -2.58
CA ASN A 67 6.06 -1.64 -3.39
C ASN A 67 5.43 -0.27 -3.13
N MET A 68 4.78 -0.07 -1.97
CA MET A 68 4.29 1.23 -1.53
C MET A 68 5.03 1.64 -0.26
N ASN A 69 5.32 2.92 -0.13
CA ASN A 69 5.90 3.49 1.08
C ASN A 69 5.33 4.87 1.36
N TYR A 70 5.49 5.29 2.61
CA TYR A 70 5.18 6.62 3.07
C TYR A 70 6.47 7.43 3.19
N HIS A 71 6.43 8.65 2.69
CA HIS A 71 7.51 9.61 2.82
C HIS A 71 7.11 10.67 3.85
N PHE A 72 7.76 10.66 5.02
CA PHE A 72 7.41 11.52 6.14
C PHE A 72 7.76 13.00 5.87
N GLU A 73 8.87 13.27 5.17
CA GLU A 73 9.30 14.64 4.86
C GLU A 73 8.28 15.39 3.99
N THR A 74 7.78 14.73 2.94
CA THR A 74 6.79 15.33 2.03
C THR A 74 5.35 15.08 2.46
N ASN A 75 5.15 14.25 3.49
CA ASN A 75 3.83 13.84 3.99
C ASN A 75 2.96 13.24 2.87
N THR A 76 3.55 12.33 2.08
CA THR A 76 2.88 11.72 0.93
C THR A 76 3.15 10.22 0.82
N TRP A 77 2.20 9.52 0.20
CA TRP A 77 2.36 8.15 -0.23
C TRP A 77 3.07 8.10 -1.58
N ARG A 78 3.87 7.05 -1.75
CA ARG A 78 4.60 6.73 -2.96
C ARG A 78 4.44 5.24 -3.28
N PHE A 79 4.46 4.90 -4.55
CA PHE A 79 4.61 3.51 -4.99
C PHE A 79 5.70 3.37 -6.06
N LYS A 80 6.23 2.16 -6.17
CA LYS A 80 7.16 1.73 -7.22
C LYS A 80 6.45 0.78 -8.18
N TYR A 81 6.79 0.87 -9.45
CA TYR A 81 6.23 0.03 -10.51
C TYR A 81 7.27 -0.20 -11.61
N HIS A 82 7.11 -1.26 -12.38
CA HIS A 82 7.91 -1.48 -13.58
C HIS A 82 7.15 -0.95 -14.78
N LEU A 83 7.77 -0.07 -15.55
CA LEU A 83 7.25 0.32 -16.85
C LEU A 83 7.36 -0.87 -17.80
N ARG A 84 6.31 -1.15 -18.56
CA ARG A 84 6.25 -2.32 -19.43
C ARG A 84 7.45 -2.36 -20.39
N GLY A 85 8.23 -3.44 -20.32
CA GLY A 85 9.39 -3.65 -21.20
C GLY A 85 10.64 -2.87 -20.79
N LYS A 86 10.66 -2.24 -19.62
CA LYS A 86 11.86 -1.64 -19.02
C LYS A 86 12.34 -2.47 -17.84
N LYS A 87 13.66 -2.60 -17.70
CA LYS A 87 14.28 -3.31 -16.56
C LYS A 87 14.25 -2.50 -15.27
N GLU A 88 14.26 -1.17 -15.38
CA GLU A 88 14.32 -0.28 -14.22
C GLU A 88 12.94 -0.04 -13.63
N ALA A 89 12.88 -0.02 -12.30
CA ALA A 89 11.67 0.36 -11.57
C ALA A 89 11.54 1.90 -11.58
N ASP A 90 10.35 2.38 -11.92
CA ASP A 90 9.96 3.76 -11.77
C ASP A 90 9.14 3.93 -10.47
N GLY A 91 8.83 5.15 -10.07
CA GLY A 91 7.97 5.42 -8.94
C GLY A 91 7.22 6.73 -9.06
N LYS A 92 6.07 6.79 -8.40
CA LYS A 92 5.25 8.00 -8.33
C LYS A 92 4.97 8.32 -6.87
N GLU A 93 5.15 9.58 -6.50
CA GLU A 93 4.88 10.13 -5.17
C GLU A 93 3.86 11.27 -5.26
N GLY A 94 3.42 11.77 -4.10
CA GLY A 94 2.48 12.91 -4.00
C GLY A 94 1.05 12.53 -3.61
N PHE A 95 0.77 11.25 -3.38
CA PHE A 95 -0.59 10.79 -3.05
C PHE A 95 -0.93 11.08 -1.59
N LYS A 96 -2.17 11.48 -1.30
CA LYS A 96 -2.62 11.80 0.06
C LYS A 96 -3.01 10.56 0.84
N THR A 97 -3.47 9.52 0.15
CA THR A 97 -3.81 8.24 0.77
C THR A 97 -3.09 7.08 0.11
N ALA A 98 -2.90 5.99 0.86
CA ALA A 98 -2.40 4.74 0.31
C ALA A 98 -3.34 4.24 -0.79
N ARG A 99 -4.65 4.30 -0.56
CA ARG A 99 -5.66 3.89 -1.55
C ARG A 99 -5.55 4.65 -2.87
N GLU A 100 -5.35 5.96 -2.87
CA GLU A 100 -5.13 6.74 -4.10
C GLU A 100 -3.91 6.27 -4.88
N ALA A 101 -2.77 6.12 -4.18
CA ALA A 101 -1.53 5.61 -4.77
C ALA A 101 -1.73 4.22 -5.40
N TRP A 102 -2.44 3.36 -4.69
CA TRP A 102 -2.72 1.99 -5.14
C TRP A 102 -3.66 1.95 -6.35
N LEU A 103 -4.77 2.70 -6.33
CA LEU A 103 -5.70 2.77 -7.46
C LEU A 103 -5.01 3.30 -8.72
N TYR A 104 -4.15 4.30 -8.56
CA TYR A 104 -3.37 4.83 -9.68
C TYR A 104 -2.42 3.76 -10.25
N ARG A 105 -1.73 2.98 -9.40
CA ARG A 105 -0.90 1.85 -9.84
C ARG A 105 -1.71 0.83 -10.66
N GLU A 106 -2.87 0.41 -10.17
CA GLU A 106 -3.70 -0.56 -10.89
C GLU A 106 -4.23 0.02 -12.22
N ALA A 107 -4.53 1.32 -12.27
CA ALA A 107 -4.91 1.99 -13.52
C ALA A 107 -3.78 1.98 -14.56
N LEU A 108 -2.52 2.19 -14.16
CA LEU A 108 -1.36 2.08 -15.05
C LEU A 108 -1.18 0.66 -15.59
N ILE A 109 -1.39 -0.35 -14.74
CA ILE A 109 -1.30 -1.77 -15.12
C ILE A 109 -2.43 -2.13 -16.10
N ALA A 110 -3.67 -1.75 -15.78
CA ALA A 110 -4.83 -1.98 -16.64
C ALA A 110 -4.71 -1.27 -18.00
N GLY A 111 -4.09 -0.09 -18.01
CA GLY A 111 -3.76 0.66 -19.24
C GLY A 111 -2.57 0.10 -20.01
N GLY A 112 -1.90 -0.96 -19.53
CA GLY A 112 -0.74 -1.57 -20.19
C GLY A 112 0.53 -0.73 -20.17
N ILE A 113 0.58 0.31 -19.33
CA ILE A 113 1.72 1.22 -19.15
C ILE A 113 2.74 0.60 -18.19
N ALA A 114 2.23 -0.07 -17.14
CA ALA A 114 3.04 -0.73 -16.12
C ALA A 114 2.80 -2.24 -16.10
N GLU A 115 3.73 -2.97 -15.51
CA GLU A 115 3.62 -4.40 -15.20
C GLU A 115 3.69 -4.66 -13.69
N ARG A 116 3.12 -5.80 -13.28
CA ARG A 116 2.90 -6.15 -11.86
C ARG A 116 4.18 -6.49 -11.12
#